data_AF-A9A1H2-F1
#
_entry.id   AF-A9A1H2-F1
#
_cell.length_a   1.000
_cell.length_b   1.000
_cell.length_c   1.000
_cell.angle_alpha   90.00
_cell.angle_beta   90.00
_cell.angle_gamma   90.00
#
_symmetry.space_group_name_H-M   'P 1'
#
loop_
_entity.id
_entity.type
_entity.pdbx_description
1 polymer ?
#
loop_
_entity_poly.entity_id
_entity_poly.type
_entity_poly.pdbx_seq_one_letter_code
_entity_poly.pdbx_strand_id
1 'polypeptide(L)'
;MRVRNVILSTIIVLSLTVLPSAHAEPIVEIIMEKTTYSYCEKLFYTIKVSEVTGNPAIIHIRDETGKGSSAIPFPVTELENPVPSRVAFEKEIFPLGKYFIDIEYSGVQTTAEFTLIDSGKVCIPETVKPIMANWLSGNISDGFLIDAFEKFTEDLELFKIPFDINETTVYDVRIPEWVKNVGYWWLEGMISDDDLVNAINNLVERNIISLEQETGNEI
;
A
#
# COMPACT_ATOMS: atom_id res chain seq x y z
N MET A 1 24.51 20.21 -98.58
CA MET A 1 23.50 19.99 -97.51
C MET A 1 24.02 18.94 -96.55
N ARG A 2 24.35 19.34 -95.30
CA ARG A 2 24.63 18.43 -94.18
C ARG A 2 24.04 19.09 -92.94
N VAL A 3 22.86 18.63 -92.54
CA VAL A 3 22.15 19.12 -91.35
C VAL A 3 22.70 18.37 -90.15
N ARG A 4 23.28 19.08 -89.18
CA ARG A 4 23.82 18.51 -87.96
C ARG A 4 22.73 18.56 -86.89
N ASN A 5 22.12 17.42 -86.59
CA ASN A 5 21.13 17.30 -85.51
C ASN A 5 21.83 17.46 -84.16
N VAL A 6 21.40 18.44 -83.37
CA VAL A 6 21.80 18.61 -81.97
C VAL A 6 20.68 18.02 -81.13
N ILE A 7 20.98 16.92 -80.41
CA ILE A 7 20.04 16.29 -79.48
C ILE A 7 20.26 16.95 -78.11
N LEU A 8 19.25 17.67 -77.64
CA LEU A 8 19.22 18.30 -76.32
C LEU A 8 18.60 17.32 -75.32
N SER A 9 19.43 16.60 -74.56
CA SER A 9 18.95 15.74 -73.47
C SER A 9 18.58 16.59 -72.24
N THR A 10 17.29 16.72 -71.98
CA THR A 10 16.77 17.26 -70.71
C THR A 10 16.93 16.23 -69.59
N ILE A 11 17.79 16.54 -68.61
CA ILE A 11 17.91 15.79 -67.36
C ILE A 11 16.78 16.23 -66.43
N ILE A 12 15.81 15.34 -66.18
CA ILE A 12 14.78 15.53 -65.14
C ILE A 12 15.41 15.10 -63.82
N VAL A 13 15.72 16.05 -62.94
CA VAL A 13 16.13 15.79 -61.57
C VAL A 13 14.87 15.52 -60.75
N LEU A 14 14.59 14.24 -60.47
CA LEU A 14 13.53 13.84 -59.55
C LEU A 14 14.00 14.16 -58.12
N SER A 15 13.62 15.33 -57.61
CA SER A 15 13.86 15.70 -56.22
C SER A 15 13.01 14.80 -55.31
N LEU A 16 13.61 13.75 -54.77
CA LEU A 16 13.04 12.93 -53.71
C LEU A 16 12.91 13.82 -52.46
N THR A 17 11.73 14.37 -52.22
CA THR A 17 11.43 15.01 -50.93
C THR A 17 11.33 13.90 -49.89
N VAL A 18 12.39 13.74 -49.09
CA VAL A 18 12.33 12.92 -47.88
C VAL A 18 11.37 13.63 -46.94
N LEU A 19 10.14 13.13 -46.83
CA LEU A 19 9.24 13.55 -45.76
C LEU A 19 9.89 13.14 -44.44
N PRO A 20 10.05 14.06 -43.46
CA PRO A 20 10.49 13.66 -42.13
C PRO A 20 9.50 12.66 -41.57
N SER A 21 9.98 11.50 -41.14
CA SER A 21 9.16 10.52 -40.45
C SER A 21 8.68 11.14 -39.14
N ALA A 22 7.38 11.43 -39.05
CA ALA A 22 6.74 11.83 -37.81
C ALA A 22 6.59 10.58 -36.93
N HIS A 23 7.62 10.25 -36.16
CA HIS A 23 7.48 9.30 -35.05
C HIS A 23 6.82 10.04 -33.90
N ALA A 24 5.69 9.53 -33.40
CA ALA A 24 5.07 10.05 -32.19
C ALA A 24 6.04 9.82 -31.02
N GLU A 25 6.33 10.86 -30.25
CA GLU A 25 7.13 10.71 -29.04
C GLU A 25 6.39 9.83 -28.04
N PRO A 26 7.09 8.90 -27.35
CA PRO A 26 6.47 8.07 -26.33
C PRO A 26 5.89 8.93 -25.20
N ILE A 27 4.72 8.55 -24.69
CA ILE A 27 4.01 9.25 -23.61
C ILE A 27 3.86 8.30 -22.43
N VAL A 28 4.07 8.83 -21.23
CA VAL A 28 3.87 8.13 -19.95
C VAL A 28 3.10 9.06 -19.01
N GLU A 29 1.95 8.60 -18.53
CA GLU A 29 1.06 9.35 -17.65
C GLU A 29 0.74 8.54 -16.40
N ILE A 30 0.55 9.24 -15.29
CA ILE A 30 0.11 8.66 -14.02
C ILE A 30 -1.32 9.14 -13.77
N ILE A 31 -2.25 8.20 -13.68
CA ILE A 31 -3.66 8.48 -13.42
C ILE A 31 -3.98 8.07 -11.99
N MET A 32 -4.52 8.99 -11.20
CA MET A 32 -4.91 8.78 -9.82
C MET A 32 -6.39 9.14 -9.62
N GLU A 33 -7.14 8.28 -8.94
CA GLU A 33 -8.54 8.58 -8.59
C GLU A 33 -8.66 9.60 -7.45
N LYS A 34 -7.64 9.65 -6.59
CA LYS A 34 -7.52 10.63 -5.50
C LYS A 34 -6.05 10.94 -5.22
N THR A 35 -5.80 12.10 -4.64
CA THR A 35 -4.45 12.59 -4.28
C THR A 35 -4.27 12.80 -2.79
N THR A 36 -5.25 12.41 -1.98
CA THR A 36 -5.18 12.44 -0.51
C THR A 36 -5.46 11.06 0.03
N TYR A 37 -4.54 10.55 0.84
CA TYR A 37 -4.62 9.25 1.48
C TYR A 37 -4.50 9.43 2.99
N SER A 38 -5.13 8.53 3.74
CA SER A 38 -4.93 8.40 5.18
C SER A 38 -4.23 7.09 5.54
N TYR A 39 -3.87 6.93 6.82
CA TYR A 39 -3.40 5.66 7.33
C TYR A 39 -4.38 4.51 7.05
N CYS A 40 -3.81 3.31 6.92
CA CYS A 40 -4.43 2.05 6.49
C CYS A 40 -4.95 2.02 5.04
N GLU A 41 -4.84 3.12 4.29
CA GLU A 41 -5.11 3.10 2.86
C GLU A 41 -3.90 2.60 2.08
N LYS A 42 -4.16 2.02 0.90
CA LYS A 42 -3.11 1.58 -0.02
C LYS A 42 -3.03 2.56 -1.19
N LEU A 43 -1.82 2.93 -1.57
CA LEU A 43 -1.60 3.71 -2.78
C LEU A 43 -2.11 2.91 -4.00
N PHE A 44 -2.82 3.60 -4.89
CA PHE A 44 -3.33 3.04 -6.13
C PHE A 44 -3.29 4.10 -7.22
N TYR A 45 -2.71 3.76 -8.36
CA TYR A 45 -2.64 4.59 -9.55
C TYR A 45 -2.52 3.70 -10.79
N THR A 46 -2.75 4.28 -11.96
CA THR A 46 -2.59 3.59 -13.25
C THR A 46 -1.47 4.25 -14.04
N ILE A 47 -0.55 3.43 -14.55
CA ILE A 47 0.45 3.87 -15.52
C ILE A 47 -0.16 3.74 -16.90
N LYS A 48 -0.32 4.86 -17.60
CA LYS A 48 -0.77 4.90 -18.98
C LYS A 48 0.40 5.20 -19.90
N VAL A 49 0.57 4.38 -20.94
CA VAL A 49 1.64 4.52 -21.93
C VAL A 49 1.07 4.60 -23.35
N SER A 50 1.76 5.28 -24.25
CA SER A 50 1.38 5.33 -25.67
C SER A 50 1.67 4.04 -26.43
N GLU A 51 2.65 3.25 -25.96
CA GLU A 51 3.10 2.00 -26.57
C GLU A 51 3.72 1.06 -25.54
N VAL A 52 3.68 -0.24 -25.81
CA VAL A 52 4.30 -1.28 -24.98
C VAL A 52 5.62 -1.70 -25.63
N THR A 53 6.73 -1.44 -24.94
CA THR A 53 8.09 -1.73 -25.45
C THR A 53 8.67 -3.06 -24.96
N GLY A 54 8.00 -3.73 -24.01
CA GLY A 54 8.47 -4.96 -23.37
C GLY A 54 9.49 -4.77 -22.24
N ASN A 55 10.03 -3.55 -22.08
CA ASN A 55 10.84 -3.18 -20.91
C ASN A 55 9.94 -2.89 -19.69
N PRO A 56 10.45 -2.98 -18.46
CA PRO A 56 9.73 -2.49 -17.29
C PRO A 56 9.78 -0.96 -17.19
N ALA A 57 8.77 -0.36 -16.58
CA ALA A 57 8.86 0.97 -16.01
C ALA A 57 9.65 0.93 -14.70
N ILE A 58 10.39 1.99 -14.39
CA ILE A 58 11.11 2.15 -13.14
C ILE A 58 10.38 3.18 -12.29
N ILE A 59 9.87 2.76 -11.15
CA ILE A 59 9.12 3.60 -10.23
C ILE A 59 10.00 3.97 -9.04
N HIS A 60 9.95 5.23 -8.62
CA HIS A 60 10.42 5.70 -7.32
C HIS A 60 9.29 6.41 -6.59
N ILE A 61 9.12 6.09 -5.31
CA ILE A 61 8.20 6.82 -4.42
C ILE A 61 9.03 7.53 -3.38
N ARG A 62 8.91 8.85 -3.27
CA ARG A 62 9.72 9.67 -2.36
C ARG A 62 8.88 10.72 -1.64
N ASP A 63 9.35 11.12 -0.47
CA ASP A 63 8.80 12.25 0.27
C ASP A 63 9.31 13.60 -0.28
N GLU A 64 8.86 14.69 0.34
CA GLU A 64 9.27 16.06 0.00
C GLU A 64 10.77 16.35 0.22
N THR A 65 11.44 15.57 1.06
CA THR A 65 12.89 15.67 1.30
C THR A 65 13.72 14.91 0.25
N GLY A 66 13.04 14.13 -0.60
CA GLY A 66 13.66 13.26 -1.61
C GLY A 66 14.06 11.89 -1.07
N LYS A 67 13.81 11.60 0.22
CA LYS A 67 13.98 10.25 0.77
C LYS A 67 12.85 9.37 0.25
N GLY A 68 13.18 8.19 -0.24
CA GLY A 68 12.20 7.35 -0.91
C GLY A 68 12.61 5.89 -1.03
N SER A 69 11.83 5.17 -1.81
CA SER A 69 12.07 3.78 -2.17
C SER A 69 13.36 3.64 -2.98
N SER A 70 13.90 2.41 -3.00
CA SER A 70 14.77 1.99 -4.10
C SER A 70 13.97 1.93 -5.42
N ALA A 71 14.66 1.75 -6.54
CA ALA A 71 14.03 1.54 -7.84
C ALA A 71 13.11 0.31 -7.83
N ILE A 72 11.84 0.50 -8.18
CA ILE A 72 10.84 -0.56 -8.25
C ILE A 72 10.56 -0.85 -9.73
N PRO A 73 11.10 -1.94 -10.31
CA PRO A 73 10.79 -2.32 -11.67
C PRO A 73 9.35 -2.85 -11.74
N PHE A 74 8.56 -2.32 -12.67
CA PHE A 74 7.18 -2.72 -12.88
C PHE A 74 6.94 -3.10 -14.35
N PRO A 75 6.44 -4.32 -14.63
CA PRO A 75 6.22 -4.76 -16.00
C PRO A 75 5.05 -3.98 -16.63
N VAL A 76 5.32 -3.35 -17.78
CA VAL A 76 4.29 -2.70 -18.60
C VAL A 76 3.88 -3.68 -19.68
N THR A 77 2.66 -4.22 -19.56
CA THR A 77 2.14 -5.24 -20.49
C THR A 77 0.98 -4.74 -21.34
N GLU A 78 0.33 -3.67 -20.89
CA GLU A 78 -0.82 -3.05 -21.56
C GLU A 78 -0.62 -1.55 -21.71
N LEU A 79 -1.54 -0.86 -22.40
CA LEU A 79 -1.50 0.60 -22.49
C LEU A 79 -1.90 1.29 -21.18
N GLU A 80 -2.68 0.61 -20.35
CA GLU A 80 -3.08 1.07 -19.02
C GLU A 80 -2.78 -0.05 -18.02
N ASN A 81 -1.93 0.23 -17.04
CA ASN A 81 -1.46 -0.77 -16.08
C ASN A 81 -1.77 -0.30 -14.66
N PRO A 82 -2.80 -0.87 -14.01
CA PRO A 82 -3.10 -0.57 -12.62
C PRO A 82 -1.97 -1.03 -11.70
N VAL A 83 -1.59 -0.19 -10.74
CA VAL A 83 -0.52 -0.44 -9.78
C VAL A 83 -1.09 -0.40 -8.36
N PRO A 84 -1.56 -1.53 -7.83
CA PRO A 84 -1.96 -1.62 -6.43
C PRO A 84 -0.74 -1.76 -5.51
N SER A 85 -0.62 -0.89 -4.51
CA SER A 85 0.38 -1.06 -3.45
C SER A 85 0.11 -2.33 -2.66
N ARG A 86 1.18 -3.06 -2.34
CA ARG A 86 1.12 -4.23 -1.44
C ARG A 86 1.06 -3.82 0.03
N VAL A 87 1.52 -2.61 0.35
CA VAL A 87 1.70 -2.09 1.70
C VAL A 87 0.74 -0.91 1.90
N ALA A 88 0.06 -0.88 3.04
CA ALA A 88 -0.76 0.25 3.46
C ALA A 88 0.09 1.34 4.10
N PHE A 89 -0.41 2.57 4.13
CA PHE A 89 0.24 3.63 4.88
C PHE A 89 0.07 3.38 6.39
N GLU A 90 1.15 3.05 7.07
CA GLU A 90 1.23 2.88 8.52
C GLU A 90 2.02 4.03 9.16
N LYS A 91 1.60 4.47 10.34
CA LYS A 91 2.14 5.68 11.01
C LYS A 91 3.62 5.54 11.36
N GLU A 92 4.02 4.34 11.72
CA GLU A 92 5.37 3.98 12.15
C GLU A 92 6.36 3.97 10.97
N ILE A 93 5.85 3.79 9.74
CA ILE A 93 6.66 3.64 8.53
C ILE A 93 6.61 4.91 7.66
N PHE A 94 5.43 5.56 7.57
CA PHE A 94 5.15 6.66 6.66
C PHE A 94 4.80 7.95 7.41
N PRO A 95 5.75 8.90 7.50
CA PRO A 95 5.46 10.23 7.99
C PRO A 95 4.36 10.93 7.20
N LEU A 96 3.58 11.79 7.87
CA LEU A 96 2.61 12.64 7.19
C LEU A 96 3.31 13.64 6.26
N GLY A 97 2.63 14.03 5.18
CA GLY A 97 3.11 15.06 4.27
C GLY A 97 2.94 14.71 2.80
N LYS A 98 3.70 15.41 1.96
CA LYS A 98 3.65 15.25 0.50
C LYS A 98 4.60 14.16 0.03
N TYR A 99 4.12 13.40 -0.93
CA TYR A 99 4.83 12.33 -1.60
C TYR A 99 4.73 12.48 -3.11
N PHE A 100 5.72 11.92 -3.80
CA PHE A 100 5.85 11.95 -5.25
C PHE A 100 6.04 10.53 -5.78
N ILE A 101 5.38 10.24 -6.89
CA ILE A 101 5.55 9.02 -7.69
C ILE A 101 6.29 9.44 -8.95
N ASP A 102 7.55 9.09 -9.05
CA ASP A 102 8.38 9.31 -10.23
C ASP A 102 8.43 8.02 -11.05
N ILE A 103 8.09 8.10 -12.34
CA ILE A 103 8.11 6.97 -13.25
C ILE A 103 8.98 7.29 -14.45
N GLU A 104 9.91 6.38 -14.73
CA GLU A 104 10.66 6.36 -15.97
C GLU A 104 10.25 5.15 -16.82
N TYR A 105 9.92 5.40 -18.08
CA TYR A 105 9.63 4.33 -19.04
C TYR A 105 10.08 4.73 -20.44
N SER A 106 10.89 3.87 -21.07
CA SER A 106 11.42 4.11 -22.42
C SER A 106 12.12 5.47 -22.59
N GLY A 107 12.79 5.95 -21.54
CA GLY A 107 13.50 7.24 -21.51
C GLY A 107 12.62 8.46 -21.25
N VAL A 108 11.32 8.28 -21.09
CA VAL A 108 10.37 9.34 -20.71
C VAL A 108 10.17 9.28 -19.21
N GLN A 109 10.19 10.46 -18.57
CA GLN A 109 9.96 10.61 -17.14
C GLN A 109 8.68 11.39 -16.87
N THR A 110 7.93 10.99 -15.85
CA THR A 110 6.73 11.68 -15.38
C THR A 110 6.64 11.60 -13.86
N THR A 111 5.99 12.58 -13.25
CA THR A 111 5.83 12.68 -11.79
C THR A 111 4.38 13.02 -11.45
N ALA A 112 3.84 12.36 -10.44
CA ALA A 112 2.58 12.73 -9.80
C ALA A 112 2.79 12.94 -8.30
N GLU A 113 1.92 13.73 -7.68
CA GLU A 113 1.96 14.02 -6.25
C GLU A 113 0.72 13.55 -5.52
N PHE A 114 0.89 13.13 -4.27
CA PHE A 114 -0.19 12.87 -3.33
C PHE A 114 0.20 13.31 -1.92
N THR A 115 -0.77 13.44 -1.04
CA THR A 115 -0.58 13.82 0.37
C THR A 115 -1.09 12.72 1.27
N LEU A 116 -0.27 12.35 2.27
CA LEU A 116 -0.66 11.49 3.38
C LEU A 116 -1.04 12.35 4.57
N ILE A 117 -2.27 12.18 5.06
CA ILE A 117 -2.82 12.90 6.21
C ILE A 117 -3.23 11.93 7.32
N ASP A 118 -3.25 12.42 8.54
CA ASP A 118 -3.94 11.73 9.63
C ASP A 118 -5.42 12.13 9.60
N SER A 119 -6.29 11.17 9.28
CA SER A 119 -7.74 11.36 9.26
C SER A 119 -8.39 11.07 10.62
N GLY A 120 -7.61 10.65 11.63
CA GLY A 120 -8.11 10.12 12.90
C GLY A 120 -8.74 8.73 12.78
N LYS A 121 -8.61 8.07 11.61
CA LYS A 121 -9.11 6.71 11.41
C LYS A 121 -8.23 5.71 12.17
N VAL A 122 -8.87 4.82 12.92
CA VAL A 122 -8.19 3.68 13.56
C VAL A 122 -7.47 2.84 12.50
N CYS A 123 -6.19 2.61 12.73
CA CYS A 123 -5.33 1.81 11.85
C CYS A 123 -4.47 0.90 12.71
N ILE A 124 -4.77 -0.40 12.68
CA ILE A 124 -3.98 -1.40 13.39
C ILE A 124 -2.82 -1.83 12.48
N PRO A 125 -1.56 -1.78 12.94
CA PRO A 125 -0.42 -2.21 12.13
C PRO A 125 -0.58 -3.65 11.60
N GLU A 126 -0.20 -3.91 10.35
CA GLU A 126 -0.34 -5.22 9.70
C GLU A 126 0.42 -6.34 10.43
N THR A 127 1.43 -5.97 11.23
CA THR A 127 2.20 -6.90 12.09
C THR A 127 1.32 -7.61 13.15
N VAL A 128 0.18 -7.02 13.51
CA VAL A 128 -0.77 -7.63 14.47
C VAL A 128 -1.55 -8.80 13.85
N LYS A 129 -1.76 -8.81 12.53
CA LYS A 129 -2.51 -9.88 11.84
C LYS A 129 -1.91 -11.28 12.01
N PRO A 130 -0.60 -11.51 11.79
CA PRO A 130 -0.03 -12.84 12.04
C PRO A 130 -0.09 -13.25 13.51
N ILE A 131 -0.11 -12.29 14.45
CA ILE A 131 -0.30 -12.58 15.89
C ILE A 131 -1.72 -13.07 16.12
N MET A 132 -2.72 -12.34 15.63
CA MET A 132 -4.13 -12.77 15.67
C MET A 132 -4.31 -14.17 15.06
N ALA A 133 -3.72 -14.45 13.89
CA ALA A 133 -3.82 -15.76 13.25
C ALA A 133 -3.24 -16.89 14.11
N ASN A 134 -2.12 -16.64 14.80
CA ASN A 134 -1.53 -17.60 15.73
C ASN A 134 -2.42 -17.82 16.96
N TRP A 135 -3.03 -16.76 17.51
CA TRP A 135 -3.97 -16.87 18.62
C TRP A 135 -5.23 -17.67 18.24
N LEU A 136 -5.81 -17.39 17.07
CA LEU A 136 -6.96 -18.14 16.55
C LEU A 136 -6.65 -19.63 16.36
N SER A 137 -5.40 -19.95 16.00
CA SER A 137 -4.91 -21.32 15.86
C SER A 137 -4.60 -22.00 17.20
N GLY A 138 -4.68 -21.28 18.32
CA GLY A 138 -4.34 -21.79 19.65
C GLY A 138 -2.83 -21.92 19.91
N ASN A 139 -1.99 -21.28 19.09
CA ASN A 139 -0.53 -21.37 19.22
C ASN A 139 0.04 -20.43 20.29
N ILE A 140 -0.74 -19.43 20.72
CA ILE A 140 -0.38 -18.44 21.76
C ILE A 140 -1.56 -18.25 22.71
N SER A 141 -1.27 -17.81 23.94
CA SER A 141 -2.30 -17.56 24.96
C SER A 141 -3.11 -16.29 24.70
N ASP A 142 -4.27 -16.20 25.33
CA ASP A 142 -5.11 -15.00 25.34
C ASP A 142 -4.33 -13.77 25.85
N GLY A 143 -3.56 -13.94 26.94
CA GLY A 143 -2.76 -12.84 27.48
C GLY A 143 -1.66 -12.40 26.52
N PHE A 144 -1.06 -13.31 25.75
CA PHE A 144 -0.08 -12.92 24.73
C PHE A 144 -0.72 -12.06 23.63
N LEU A 145 -1.96 -12.38 23.21
CA LEU A 145 -2.67 -11.55 22.25
C LEU A 145 -2.92 -10.14 22.80
N ILE A 146 -3.41 -10.03 24.03
CA ILE A 146 -3.71 -8.71 24.63
C ILE A 146 -2.42 -7.90 24.86
N ASP A 147 -1.34 -8.54 25.30
CA ASP A 147 -0.01 -7.91 25.43
C ASP A 147 0.52 -7.41 24.07
N ALA A 148 0.33 -8.19 23.00
CA ALA A 148 0.69 -7.76 21.67
C ALA A 148 -0.14 -6.57 21.20
N PHE A 149 -1.45 -6.57 21.44
CA PHE A 149 -2.31 -5.42 21.13
C PHE A 149 -1.82 -4.14 21.80
N GLU A 150 -1.51 -4.19 23.10
CA GLU A 150 -0.97 -3.06 23.84
C GLU A 150 0.37 -2.61 23.25
N LYS A 151 1.34 -3.52 23.09
CA LYS A 151 2.70 -3.19 22.61
C LYS A 151 2.74 -2.64 21.18
N PHE A 152 1.93 -3.18 20.27
CA PHE A 152 1.95 -2.75 18.87
C PHE A 152 1.05 -1.54 18.62
N THR A 153 0.30 -1.07 19.61
CA THR A 153 -0.59 0.10 19.47
C THR A 153 -0.44 1.12 20.61
N GLU A 154 0.65 1.05 21.37
CA GLU A 154 0.92 1.89 22.54
C GLU A 154 0.81 3.39 22.20
N ASP A 155 1.46 3.83 21.11
CA ASP A 155 1.43 5.21 20.62
C ASP A 155 0.06 5.67 20.06
N LEU A 156 -0.89 4.75 19.94
CA LEU A 156 -2.22 4.97 19.37
C LEU A 156 -3.34 4.88 20.41
N GLU A 157 -3.06 4.40 21.61
CA GLU A 157 -4.03 4.21 22.72
C GLU A 157 -5.32 3.48 22.28
N LEU A 158 -5.22 2.50 21.37
CA LEU A 158 -6.39 1.85 20.77
C LEU A 158 -7.11 0.91 21.76
N PHE A 159 -6.36 0.03 22.42
CA PHE A 159 -6.91 -0.97 23.34
C PHE A 159 -6.79 -0.52 24.79
N LYS A 160 -7.92 -0.45 25.49
CA LYS A 160 -8.04 0.07 26.86
C LYS A 160 -7.99 -1.07 27.88
N ILE A 161 -6.81 -1.63 28.08
CA ILE A 161 -6.61 -2.78 28.98
C ILE A 161 -6.34 -2.26 30.41
N PRO A 162 -7.19 -2.59 31.41
CA PRO A 162 -7.08 -2.03 32.76
C PRO A 162 -6.18 -2.86 33.70
N PHE A 163 -5.32 -3.72 33.16
CA PHE A 163 -4.46 -4.62 33.92
C PHE A 163 -3.14 -4.90 33.19
N ASP A 164 -2.08 -5.15 33.95
CA ASP A 164 -0.75 -5.40 33.40
C ASP A 164 -0.57 -6.87 33.00
N ILE A 165 0.02 -7.09 31.82
CA ILE A 165 0.40 -8.42 31.35
C ILE A 165 1.91 -8.59 31.46
N ASN A 166 2.32 -9.63 32.17
CA ASN A 166 3.71 -9.99 32.37
C ASN A 166 3.89 -11.52 32.33
N GLU A 167 5.11 -11.99 32.54
CA GLU A 167 5.46 -13.41 32.47
C GLU A 167 4.61 -14.31 33.38
N THR A 168 4.07 -13.78 34.48
CA THR A 168 3.22 -14.53 35.41
C THR A 168 1.74 -14.44 35.07
N THR A 169 1.25 -13.33 34.50
CA THR A 169 -0.19 -13.10 34.23
C THR A 169 -0.62 -13.41 32.79
N VAL A 170 0.32 -13.66 31.88
CA VAL A 170 0.05 -13.94 30.45
C VAL A 170 -0.81 -15.20 30.20
N TYR A 171 -0.94 -16.08 31.18
CA TYR A 171 -1.79 -17.27 31.14
C TYR A 171 -3.07 -17.16 31.96
N ASP A 172 -3.24 -16.06 32.70
CA ASP A 172 -4.41 -15.82 33.56
C ASP A 172 -5.49 -15.03 32.83
N VAL A 173 -5.14 -14.34 31.73
CA VAL A 173 -6.14 -13.71 30.86
C VAL A 173 -7.02 -14.78 30.24
N ARG A 174 -8.33 -14.54 30.25
CA ARG A 174 -9.33 -15.41 29.62
C ARG A 174 -10.13 -14.64 28.58
N ILE A 175 -10.16 -15.15 27.36
CA ILE A 175 -11.02 -14.71 26.28
C ILE A 175 -11.97 -15.87 25.93
N PRO A 176 -13.30 -15.70 26.01
CA PRO A 176 -14.22 -16.76 25.64
C PRO A 176 -14.08 -17.18 24.18
N GLU A 177 -14.21 -18.49 23.91
CA GLU A 177 -13.97 -19.06 22.59
C GLU A 177 -14.81 -18.41 21.47
N TRP A 178 -16.04 -17.97 21.77
CA TRP A 178 -16.90 -17.32 20.78
C TRP A 178 -16.34 -15.99 20.27
N VAL A 179 -15.45 -15.33 21.02
CA VAL A 179 -14.79 -14.07 20.64
C VAL A 179 -13.83 -14.28 19.48
N LYS A 180 -13.31 -15.50 19.26
CA LYS A 180 -12.47 -15.82 18.09
C LYS A 180 -13.14 -15.50 16.76
N ASN A 181 -14.47 -15.55 16.70
CA ASN A 181 -15.22 -15.14 15.50
C ASN A 181 -14.94 -13.69 15.11
N VAL A 182 -14.77 -12.79 16.09
CA VAL A 182 -14.38 -11.39 15.85
C VAL A 182 -13.00 -11.32 15.19
N GLY A 183 -12.05 -12.13 15.66
CA GLY A 183 -10.72 -12.24 15.07
C GLY A 183 -10.76 -12.79 13.64
N TYR A 184 -11.56 -13.81 13.36
CA TYR A 184 -11.75 -14.32 12.00
C TYR A 184 -12.34 -13.26 11.07
N TRP A 185 -13.41 -12.60 11.48
CA TRP A 185 -14.03 -11.53 10.68
C TRP A 185 -13.06 -10.39 10.38
N TRP A 186 -12.19 -10.05 11.32
CA TRP A 186 -11.17 -9.02 11.09
C TRP A 186 -10.10 -9.47 10.09
N LEU A 187 -9.57 -10.68 10.24
CA LEU A 187 -8.57 -11.22 9.29
C LEU A 187 -9.14 -11.41 7.87
N GLU A 188 -10.43 -11.73 7.77
CA GLU A 188 -11.14 -11.85 6.49
C GLU A 188 -11.58 -10.49 5.92
N GLY A 189 -11.37 -9.40 6.65
CA GLY A 189 -11.76 -8.04 6.24
C GLY A 189 -13.27 -7.80 6.25
N MET A 190 -14.05 -8.64 6.95
CA MET A 190 -15.49 -8.47 7.14
C MET A 190 -15.83 -7.37 8.15
N ILE A 191 -14.92 -7.11 9.10
CA ILE A 191 -15.00 -5.97 10.02
C ILE A 191 -13.74 -5.11 9.90
N SER A 192 -13.89 -3.82 10.17
CA SER A 192 -12.78 -2.87 10.12
C SER A 192 -11.91 -2.92 11.39
N ASP A 193 -10.76 -2.25 11.35
CA ASP A 193 -9.90 -2.07 12.52
C ASP A 193 -10.65 -1.36 13.67
N ASP A 194 -11.48 -0.37 13.33
CA ASP A 194 -12.32 0.35 14.31
C ASP A 194 -13.33 -0.59 14.97
N ASP A 195 -13.98 -1.45 14.18
CA ASP A 195 -14.92 -2.45 14.70
C ASP A 195 -14.23 -3.45 15.63
N LEU A 196 -13.02 -3.91 15.29
CA LEU A 196 -12.23 -4.80 16.15
C LEU A 196 -11.88 -4.10 17.47
N VAL A 197 -11.32 -2.89 17.41
CA VAL A 197 -10.94 -2.12 18.61
C VAL A 197 -12.14 -1.90 19.50
N ASN A 198 -13.27 -1.48 18.93
CA ASN A 198 -14.51 -1.25 19.68
C ASN A 198 -15.05 -2.54 20.29
N ALA A 199 -15.00 -3.66 19.57
CA ALA A 199 -15.41 -4.96 20.09
C ALA A 199 -14.55 -5.37 21.29
N ILE A 200 -13.22 -5.36 21.16
CA ILE A 200 -12.30 -5.75 22.24
C ILE A 200 -12.47 -4.83 23.46
N ASN A 201 -12.51 -3.51 23.25
CA ASN A 201 -12.71 -2.55 24.34
C ASN A 201 -14.03 -2.79 25.08
N ASN A 202 -15.11 -3.10 24.37
CA ASN A 202 -16.39 -3.38 25.00
C ASN A 202 -16.39 -4.71 25.79
N LEU A 203 -15.64 -5.71 25.34
CA LEU A 203 -15.49 -6.98 26.07
C LEU A 203 -14.67 -6.80 27.35
N VAL A 204 -13.64 -5.97 27.31
CA VAL A 204 -12.84 -5.59 28.48
C VAL A 204 -13.68 -4.81 29.48
N GLU A 205 -14.43 -3.80 29.02
CA GLU A 205 -15.33 -2.99 29.86
C GLU A 205 -16.38 -3.84 30.60
N ARG A 206 -16.87 -4.89 29.95
CA ARG A 206 -17.86 -5.82 30.53
C ARG A 206 -17.24 -6.92 31.41
N ASN A 207 -15.92 -6.90 31.63
CA ASN A 207 -15.16 -7.96 32.31
C ASN A 207 -15.36 -9.36 31.67
N ILE A 208 -15.55 -9.40 30.35
CA ILE A 208 -15.57 -10.65 29.58
C ILE A 208 -14.14 -11.06 29.23
N ILE A 209 -13.29 -10.08 28.93
CA ILE A 209 -11.83 -10.24 28.86
C ILE A 209 -11.26 -9.65 30.14
N SER A 210 -10.73 -10.51 31.01
CA SER A 210 -10.14 -10.11 32.28
C SER A 210 -9.10 -11.13 32.73
N LEU A 211 -8.33 -10.77 33.76
CA LEU A 211 -7.55 -11.74 34.53
C LEU A 211 -8.53 -12.66 35.28
N GLU A 212 -8.28 -13.96 35.22
CA GLU A 212 -8.92 -14.95 36.07
C GLU A 212 -8.48 -14.64 37.50
N GLN A 213 -9.37 -14.06 38.31
CA GLN A 213 -9.11 -13.99 39.74
C GLN A 213 -9.14 -15.42 40.26
N GLU A 214 -8.09 -15.84 40.96
CA GLU A 214 -8.20 -17.00 41.84
C GLU A 214 -9.42 -16.76 42.72
N THR A 215 -10.52 -17.45 42.45
CA THR A 215 -11.55 -17.64 43.46
C THR A 215 -10.85 -18.39 44.56
N GLY A 216 -10.38 -17.67 45.59
CA GLY A 216 -9.89 -18.25 46.81
C GLY A 216 -10.97 -19.21 47.29
N ASN A 217 -10.73 -20.50 47.13
CA ASN A 217 -11.50 -21.52 47.79
C ASN A 217 -11.14 -21.41 49.28
N GLU A 218 -11.80 -20.48 49.98
CA GLU A 218 -11.98 -20.60 51.42
C GLU A 218 -12.94 -21.76 51.67
N ILE A 219 -12.40 -22.95 51.87
CA ILE A 219 -12.99 -24.00 52.72
C ILE A 219 -11.86 -24.66 53.50
#